data_AF-A0A2W5VJI2-F1
#
_entry.id   AF-A0A2W5VJI2-F1
#
_cell.length_a   1.000
_cell.length_b   1.000
_cell.length_c   1.000
_cell.angle_alpha   90.00
_cell.angle_beta   90.00
_cell.angle_gamma   90.00
#
_symmetry.space_group_name_H-M   'P 1'
#
loop_
_entity.id
_entity.type
_entity.pdbx_description
1 polymer ?
#
loop_
_entity_poly.entity_id
_entity_poly.type
_entity_poly.pdbx_seq_one_letter_code
_entity_poly.pdbx_strand_id
1 'polypeptide(L)'
;MAEREPFHRSFGYSIQDSIDGLLNELEIDAVGMWQIVPKGRVDFGLEGSELADFVRRHVSALVYAGALPQMIKFCDGQKQWVPDPKYGTDREGIIERVMNEWLADPIDPDVGGLWFQTP
;
A
#
# COMPACT_ATOMS: atom_id res chain seq x y z
N MET A 1 29.05 6.87 0.73
CA MET A 1 28.34 7.87 1.56
C MET A 1 26.99 7.26 1.88
N ALA A 2 26.57 7.20 3.14
CA ALA A 2 25.24 6.68 3.45
C ALA A 2 24.21 7.69 2.93
N GLU A 3 23.38 7.27 1.98
CA GLU A 3 22.24 8.06 1.53
C GLU A 3 21.33 8.32 2.74
N ARG A 4 21.01 9.58 3.00
CA ARG A 4 20.10 9.96 4.08
C ARG A 4 18.69 9.50 3.68
N GLU A 5 17.99 8.85 4.61
CA GLU A 5 16.60 8.45 4.40
C GLU A 5 15.72 9.66 4.02
N PRO A 6 14.80 9.53 3.05
CA PRO A 6 13.88 10.60 2.68
C PRO A 6 12.96 11.01 3.84
N PHE A 7 12.65 12.30 3.93
CA PHE A 7 11.74 12.87 4.92
C PHE A 7 10.56 13.56 4.24
N HIS A 8 9.41 13.58 4.91
CA HIS A 8 8.23 14.30 4.46
C HIS A 8 8.55 15.79 4.29
N ARG A 9 8.28 16.33 3.10
CA ARG A 9 8.65 17.70 2.69
C ARG A 9 8.13 18.79 3.63
N SER A 10 6.89 18.67 4.10
CA SER A 10 6.23 19.71 4.90
C SER A 10 6.40 19.59 6.41
N PHE A 11 6.67 18.38 6.93
CA PHE A 11 6.59 18.08 8.37
C PHE A 11 7.83 17.35 8.90
N GLY A 12 8.72 16.89 8.03
CA GLY A 12 10.01 16.32 8.40
C GLY A 12 9.96 14.93 9.03
N TYR A 13 8.81 14.25 9.03
CA TYR A 13 8.72 12.87 9.54
C TYR A 13 9.31 11.87 8.55
N SER A 14 9.79 10.74 9.07
CA SER A 14 10.51 9.70 8.33
C SER A 14 9.57 8.77 7.55
N ILE A 15 10.12 7.93 6.66
CA ILE A 15 9.34 6.85 6.03
C ILE A 15 8.78 5.89 7.10
N GLN A 16 9.51 5.65 8.19
CA GLN A 16 9.01 4.82 9.28
C GLN A 16 7.79 5.44 9.96
N ASP A 17 7.82 6.74 10.25
CA ASP A 17 6.66 7.44 10.83
C ASP A 17 5.44 7.39 9.89
N SER A 18 5.68 7.44 8.57
CA SER A 18 4.63 7.26 7.56
C SER A 18 4.00 5.86 7.63
N ILE A 19 4.83 4.82 7.77
CA ILE A 19 4.40 3.43 7.89
C ILE A 19 3.59 3.25 9.18
N ASP A 20 4.10 3.75 10.31
CA ASP A 20 3.43 3.64 11.60
C ASP A 20 2.07 4.34 11.58
N GLY A 21 1.98 5.51 10.94
CA GLY A 21 0.71 6.20 10.71
C GLY A 21 -0.28 5.39 9.86
N LEU A 22 0.20 4.72 8.81
CA LEU A 22 -0.62 3.85 7.96
C LEU A 22 -1.11 2.60 8.71
N LEU A 23 -0.27 2.02 9.57
CA LEU A 23 -0.65 0.87 10.39
C LEU A 23 -1.68 1.25 11.46
N ASN A 24 -1.58 2.44 12.06
CA ASN A 24 -2.61 2.95 12.96
C ASN A 24 -3.96 3.14 12.23
N GLU A 25 -3.94 3.56 10.96
CA GLU A 25 -5.15 3.66 10.14
C GLU A 25 -5.75 2.27 9.86
N LEU A 26 -4.91 1.28 9.55
CA LEU A 26 -5.33 -0.12 9.31
C LEU A 26 -6.09 -0.74 10.49
N GLU A 27 -5.80 -0.33 11.74
CA GLU A 27 -6.53 -0.78 12.92
C GLU A 27 -7.98 -0.27 12.96
N ILE A 28 -8.29 0.79 12.22
CA ILE A 28 -9.58 1.50 12.24
C ILE A 28 -10.35 1.25 10.94
N ASP A 29 -9.68 1.30 9.78
CA ASP A 29 -10.29 1.19 8.46
C ASP A 29 -9.36 0.52 7.43
N ALA A 30 -9.92 0.08 6.32
CA ALA A 30 -9.15 -0.45 5.20
C ALA A 30 -8.24 0.63 4.59
N VAL A 31 -7.07 0.21 4.11
CA VAL A 31 -6.06 1.11 3.54
C VAL A 31 -5.93 0.88 2.04
N GLY A 32 -5.99 1.94 1.25
CA GLY A 32 -5.90 1.88 -0.21
C GLY A 32 -4.50 2.20 -0.76
N MET A 33 -4.15 1.62 -1.92
CA MET A 33 -2.93 2.00 -2.65
C MET A 33 -2.90 3.50 -2.99
N TRP A 34 -4.08 4.11 -3.18
CA TRP A 34 -4.24 5.55 -3.44
C TRP A 34 -3.82 6.44 -2.28
N GLN A 35 -3.66 5.90 -1.06
CA GLN A 35 -3.13 6.64 0.10
C GLN A 35 -1.60 6.57 0.17
N ILE A 36 -0.99 5.54 -0.43
CA ILE A 36 0.44 5.25 -0.35
C ILE A 36 1.19 5.94 -1.50
N VAL A 37 0.76 5.70 -2.74
CA VAL A 37 1.50 6.15 -3.94
C VAL A 37 1.58 7.68 -4.03
N PRO A 38 0.46 8.44 -3.89
CA PRO A 38 0.52 9.89 -3.88
C PRO A 38 1.32 10.45 -2.70
N LYS A 39 1.29 9.80 -1.52
CA LYS A 39 2.11 10.21 -0.37
C LYS A 39 3.60 10.14 -0.71
N GLY A 40 4.06 9.04 -1.31
CA GLY A 40 5.45 8.92 -1.77
C GLY A 40 5.83 10.01 -2.79
N ARG A 41 4.97 10.27 -3.78
CA ARG A 41 5.25 11.26 -4.84
C ARG A 41 5.18 12.70 -4.36
N VAL A 42 4.07 13.08 -3.74
CA VAL A 42 3.75 14.48 -3.41
C VAL A 42 4.46 14.89 -2.13
N ASP A 43 4.32 14.07 -1.09
CA ASP A 43 4.74 14.42 0.25
C ASP A 43 6.22 14.14 0.50
N PHE A 44 6.76 13.06 -0.09
CA PHE A 44 8.18 12.73 0.00
C PHE A 44 8.98 13.13 -1.24
N GLY A 45 8.33 13.31 -2.39
CA GLY A 45 9.02 13.70 -3.61
C GLY A 45 9.71 12.60 -4.36
N LEU A 46 9.31 11.36 -4.13
CA LEU A 46 9.98 10.18 -4.65
C LEU A 46 9.50 9.86 -6.05
N GLU A 47 10.43 9.39 -6.89
CA GLU A 47 10.17 8.94 -8.25
C GLU A 47 10.94 7.65 -8.54
N GLY A 48 10.59 6.99 -9.65
CA GLY A 48 11.30 5.79 -10.12
C GLY A 48 11.49 4.72 -9.05
N SER A 49 12.74 4.28 -8.86
CA SER A 49 13.09 3.23 -7.90
C SER A 49 12.90 3.64 -6.44
N GLU A 50 13.05 4.93 -6.11
CA GLU A 50 12.86 5.40 -4.72
C GLU A 50 11.38 5.34 -4.33
N LEU A 51 10.49 5.72 -5.26
CA LEU A 51 9.05 5.55 -5.06
C LEU A 51 8.68 4.07 -4.96
N ALA A 52 9.28 3.23 -5.79
CA ALA A 52 9.03 1.80 -5.76
C ALA A 52 9.46 1.15 -4.44
N ASP A 53 10.60 1.57 -3.88
CA ASP A 53 11.04 1.12 -2.55
C ASP A 53 10.09 1.61 -1.45
N PHE A 54 9.70 2.89 -1.48
CA PHE A 54 8.74 3.46 -0.54
C PHE A 54 7.41 2.69 -0.53
N VAL A 55 6.84 2.43 -1.71
CA VAL A 55 5.58 1.69 -1.85
C VAL A 55 5.77 0.25 -1.36
N ARG A 56 6.87 -0.41 -1.74
CA ARG A 56 7.19 -1.77 -1.27
C ARG A 56 7.27 -1.84 0.25
N ARG A 57 7.89 -0.87 0.92
CA ARG A 57 8.00 -0.83 2.39
C ARG A 57 6.62 -0.73 3.05
N HIS A 58 5.73 0.11 2.53
CA HIS A 58 4.36 0.24 3.06
C HIS A 58 3.53 -1.02 2.81
N VAL A 59 3.54 -1.56 1.58
CA VAL A 59 2.84 -2.81 1.25
C VAL A 59 3.35 -3.97 2.11
N SER A 60 4.66 -4.06 2.31
CA SER A 60 5.26 -5.07 3.20
C SER A 60 4.75 -4.91 4.62
N ALA A 61 4.77 -3.69 5.17
CA ALA A 61 4.27 -3.43 6.52
C ALA A 61 2.81 -3.87 6.69
N LEU A 62 1.92 -3.52 5.74
CA LEU A 62 0.53 -3.95 5.75
C LEU A 62 0.39 -5.49 5.75
N VAL A 63 1.08 -6.17 4.84
CA VAL A 63 1.00 -7.63 4.69
C VAL A 63 1.58 -8.35 5.91
N TYR A 64 2.66 -7.84 6.50
CA TYR A 64 3.24 -8.38 7.73
C TYR A 64 2.38 -8.11 8.97
N ALA A 65 1.60 -7.03 8.97
CA ALA A 65 0.54 -6.77 9.96
C ALA A 65 -0.70 -7.66 9.78
N GLY A 66 -0.75 -8.50 8.72
CA GLY A 66 -1.83 -9.43 8.46
C GLY A 66 -2.92 -8.88 7.53
N ALA A 67 -2.73 -7.69 6.96
CA ALA A 67 -3.66 -7.17 5.97
C ALA A 67 -3.57 -7.97 4.67
N LEU A 68 -4.73 -8.25 4.08
CA LEU A 68 -4.86 -8.95 2.80
C LEU A 68 -5.42 -7.98 1.75
N PRO A 69 -4.96 -8.08 0.48
CA PRO A 69 -5.58 -7.33 -0.60
C PRO A 69 -7.02 -7.79 -0.83
N GLN A 70 -7.92 -6.83 -1.01
CA GLN A 70 -9.36 -7.06 -1.08
C GLN A 70 -9.87 -6.91 -2.52
N MET A 71 -10.97 -7.61 -2.80
CA MET A 71 -11.81 -7.40 -3.98
C MET A 71 -13.27 -7.23 -3.55
N ILE A 72 -14.06 -6.59 -4.42
CA ILE A 72 -15.51 -6.52 -4.25
C ILE A 72 -16.14 -7.76 -4.89
N LYS A 73 -16.93 -8.50 -4.12
CA LYS A 73 -17.87 -9.51 -4.62
C LYS A 73 -19.30 -9.07 -4.39
N PHE A 74 -20.20 -9.49 -5.27
CA PHE A 74 -21.63 -9.36 -5.07
C PHE A 74 -22.18 -10.69 -4.57
N CYS A 75 -22.60 -10.72 -3.31
CA CYS A 75 -23.21 -11.88 -2.66
C CYS A 75 -24.63 -11.48 -2.23
N ASP A 76 -25.64 -12.22 -2.70
CA ASP A 76 -27.06 -11.95 -2.41
C ASP A 76 -27.50 -10.50 -2.70
N GLY A 77 -26.98 -9.92 -3.79
CA GLY A 77 -27.29 -8.54 -4.20
C GLY A 77 -26.59 -7.46 -3.37
N GLN A 78 -25.72 -7.82 -2.43
CA GLN A 78 -24.94 -6.90 -1.61
C GLN A 78 -23.46 -6.93 -1.99
N LYS A 79 -22.80 -5.77 -1.95
CA LYS A 79 -21.36 -5.66 -2.10
C LYS A 79 -20.68 -6.13 -0.82
N GLN A 80 -19.75 -7.06 -0.95
CA GLN A 80 -18.90 -7.54 0.14
C GLN A 80 -17.44 -7.36 -0.26
N TRP A 81 -16.63 -6.90 0.68
CA TRP A 81 -15.19 -6.92 0.58
C TRP A 81 -14.68 -8.28 1.06
N VAL A 82 -13.90 -8.94 0.23
CA VAL A 82 -13.31 -10.25 0.57
C VAL A 82 -11.87 -10.29 0.09
N PRO A 83 -11.01 -11.10 0.72
CA PRO A 83 -9.65 -11.31 0.23
C PRO A 83 -9.66 -11.75 -1.24
N ASP A 84 -8.84 -11.09 -2.05
CA ASP A 84 -8.72 -11.40 -3.47
C ASP A 84 -7.76 -12.60 -3.66
N PRO A 85 -8.28 -13.77 -4.10
CA PRO A 85 -7.48 -14.97 -4.22
C PRO A 85 -6.35 -14.84 -5.26
N LYS A 86 -6.38 -13.86 -6.18
CA LYS A 86 -5.32 -13.66 -7.17
C LYS A 86 -3.96 -13.36 -6.54
N TYR A 87 -3.94 -12.78 -5.34
CA TYR A 87 -2.72 -12.46 -4.62
C TYR A 87 -2.18 -13.62 -3.78
N GLY A 88 -2.95 -14.71 -3.62
CA GLY A 88 -2.55 -15.87 -2.81
C GLY A 88 -2.51 -15.58 -1.30
N THR A 89 -1.85 -16.45 -0.54
CA THR A 89 -1.80 -16.40 0.93
C THR A 89 -0.40 -16.27 1.51
N ASP A 90 0.63 -16.44 0.67
CA ASP A 90 2.03 -16.23 1.08
C ASP A 90 2.38 -14.75 1.07
N ARG A 91 2.99 -14.26 2.17
CA ARG A 91 3.24 -12.83 2.38
C ARG A 91 4.15 -12.24 1.30
N GLU A 92 5.28 -12.88 1.04
CA GLU A 92 6.24 -12.41 0.03
C GLU A 92 5.61 -12.44 -1.36
N GLY A 93 4.89 -13.51 -1.69
CA GLY A 93 4.17 -13.60 -2.95
C GLY A 93 3.07 -12.54 -3.12
N ILE A 94 2.36 -12.17 -2.05
CA ILE A 94 1.39 -11.06 -2.07
C ILE A 94 2.12 -9.76 -2.41
N ILE A 95 3.20 -9.43 -1.68
CA ILE A 95 3.97 -8.20 -1.87
C ILE A 95 4.49 -8.13 -3.31
N GLU A 96 5.09 -9.21 -3.82
CA GLU A 96 5.58 -9.26 -5.19
C GLU A 96 4.48 -9.04 -6.24
N ARG A 97 3.34 -9.70 -6.10
CA ARG A 97 2.22 -9.57 -7.04
C ARG A 97 1.61 -8.17 -7.04
N VAL A 98 1.43 -7.58 -5.87
CA VAL A 98 0.97 -6.18 -5.74
C VAL A 98 1.94 -5.23 -6.42
N MET A 99 3.24 -5.35 -6.11
CA MET A 99 4.26 -4.47 -6.69
C MET A 99 4.35 -4.63 -8.21
N ASN A 100 4.29 -5.85 -8.72
CA ASN A 100 4.32 -6.11 -10.16
C ASN A 100 3.09 -5.55 -10.89
N GLU A 101 1.90 -5.67 -10.29
CA GLU A 101 0.67 -5.11 -10.86
C GLU A 101 0.75 -3.57 -10.91
N TRP A 102 1.13 -2.94 -9.79
CA TRP A 102 1.27 -1.49 -9.75
C TRP A 102 2.36 -0.95 -10.69
N LEU A 103 3.53 -1.60 -10.77
CA LEU A 103 4.61 -1.17 -11.65
C LEU A 103 4.30 -1.37 -13.15
N ALA A 104 3.38 -2.27 -13.48
CA ALA A 104 2.93 -2.51 -14.86
C ALA A 104 1.85 -1.52 -15.31
N ASP A 105 1.17 -0.85 -14.37
CA ASP A 105 0.12 0.11 -14.66
C ASP A 105 0.69 1.53 -14.79
N PRO A 106 0.52 2.22 -15.93
CA PRO A 106 0.95 3.60 -16.08
C PRO A 106 0.07 4.60 -15.30
N ILE A 107 -1.06 4.17 -14.72
CA ILE A 107 -2.02 5.02 -14.02
C ILE A 107 -1.78 4.89 -12.51
N ASP A 108 -1.66 6.04 -11.82
CA ASP A 108 -1.58 6.04 -10.36
C ASP A 108 -2.90 5.50 -9.76
N PRO A 109 -2.84 4.72 -8.66
CA PRO A 109 -4.03 4.15 -8.03
C PRO A 109 -5.04 5.21 -7.57
N ASP A 110 -6.33 4.92 -7.75
CA ASP A 110 -7.43 5.74 -7.24
C ASP A 110 -8.24 5.03 -6.14
N VAL A 111 -9.27 5.71 -5.62
CA VAL A 111 -10.14 5.18 -4.55
C VAL A 111 -10.90 3.90 -4.94
N GLY A 112 -11.02 3.60 -6.23
CA GLY A 112 -11.61 2.37 -6.76
C GLY A 112 -10.60 1.23 -6.98
N GLY A 113 -9.31 1.49 -6.74
CA GLY A 113 -8.22 0.53 -6.92
C GLY A 113 -8.11 -0.51 -5.79
N LEU A 114 -6.88 -0.94 -5.52
CA LEU A 114 -6.59 -1.99 -4.54
C LEU A 114 -6.66 -1.45 -3.10
N TRP A 115 -7.35 -2.20 -2.24
CA TRP A 115 -7.46 -1.96 -0.79
C TRP A 115 -6.92 -3.14 0.01
N PHE A 116 -6.47 -2.87 1.23
CA PHE A 116 -5.95 -3.83 2.20
C PHE A 116 -6.76 -3.76 3.48
N GLN A 117 -7.10 -4.91 4.04
CA GLN A 117 -7.82 -5.01 5.30
C GLN A 117 -7.36 -6.25 6.07
N THR A 118 -7.30 -6.16 7.40
CA THR A 118 -7.12 -7.33 8.26
C THR A 118 -8.41 -8.17 8.32
N PRO A 119 -8.31 -9.51 8.48
CA PRO A 119 -9.47 -10.39 8.64
C PRO A 119 -10.38 -10.07 9.82
#